data_AF-A0A968A148-F1
#
_entry.id   AF-A0A968A148-F1
#
_cell.length_a   1.000
_cell.length_b   1.000
_cell.length_c   1.000
_cell.angle_alpha   90.00
_cell.angle_beta   90.00
_cell.angle_gamma   90.00
#
_symmetry.space_group_name_H-M   'P 1'
#
loop_
_entity.id
_entity.type
_entity.pdbx_description
1 polymer ?
#
loop_
_entity_poly.entity_id
_entity_poly.type
_entity_poly.pdbx_seq_one_letter_code
_entity_poly.pdbx_strand_id
1 'polypeptide(L)'
;MEAELAKVNELKAIDSVLDQRIAYAESDEIVENWARQENWMQKEGDFVIVLIPNGDLPPEPVTEITVPLQKLENWESWRLWLTFQE
;
A
#
# COMPACT_ATOMS: atom_id res chain seq x y z
N MET A 1 -2.85 36.31 9.11
CA MET A 1 -2.13 36.64 7.87
C MET A 1 -0.92 35.74 7.66
N GLU A 2 0.02 35.63 8.63
CA GLU A 2 1.21 34.75 8.49
C GLU A 2 0.89 33.25 8.40
N ALA A 3 -0.03 32.75 9.24
CA ALA A 3 -0.42 31.33 9.20
C ALA A 3 -1.09 30.91 7.89
N GLU A 4 -1.85 31.83 7.27
CA GLU A 4 -2.50 31.61 5.99
C GLU A 4 -1.47 31.56 4.85
N LEU A 5 -0.50 32.47 4.86
CA LEU A 5 0.61 32.45 3.90
C LEU A 5 1.45 31.17 4.03
N ALA A 6 1.73 30.72 5.26
CA ALA A 6 2.43 29.47 5.50
C ALA A 6 1.66 28.28 4.91
N LYS A 7 0.33 28.25 5.10
CA LYS A 7 -0.50 27.18 4.53
C LYS A 7 -0.53 27.22 3.00
N VAL A 8 -0.63 28.40 2.40
CA VAL A 8 -0.58 28.56 0.94
C VAL A 8 0.77 28.09 0.38
N ASN A 9 1.87 28.39 1.06
CA ASN A 9 3.19 27.94 0.64
C ASN A 9 3.36 26.41 0.76
N GLU A 10 2.85 25.81 1.83
CA GLU A 10 2.82 24.35 2.01
C GLU A 10 2.02 23.69 0.87
N LEU A 11 0.84 24.20 0.57
CA LEU A 11 0.00 23.65 -0.50
C LEU A 11 0.68 23.75 -1.87
N LYS A 12 1.33 24.87 -2.18
CA LYS A 12 2.11 25.04 -3.42
C LYS A 12 3.28 24.07 -3.50
N ALA A 13 3.95 23.79 -2.38
CA ALA A 13 5.03 22.82 -2.34
C ALA A 13 4.51 21.39 -2.59
N ILE A 14 3.36 21.03 -2.00
CA ILE A 14 2.70 19.74 -2.23
C ILE A 14 2.29 19.61 -3.70
N ASP A 15 1.68 20.66 -4.27
CA ASP A 15 1.25 20.70 -5.67
C ASP A 15 2.42 20.44 -6.62
N SER A 16 3.54 21.13 -6.42
CA SER A 16 4.76 20.90 -7.22
C SER A 16 5.29 19.47 -7.11
N VAL A 17 5.15 18.81 -5.96
CA VAL A 17 5.57 17.40 -5.78
C VAL A 17 4.60 16.47 -6.49
N LEU A 18 3.30 16.76 -6.46
CA LEU A 18 2.29 15.96 -7.15
C LEU A 18 2.45 16.05 -8.67
N ASP A 19 2.69 17.24 -9.22
CA ASP A 19 2.96 17.44 -10.64
C ASP A 19 4.15 16.60 -11.12
N GLN A 20 5.24 16.58 -10.33
CA GLN A 20 6.41 15.75 -10.64
C GLN A 20 6.06 14.24 -10.64
N ARG A 21 5.23 13.79 -9.69
CA ARG A 21 4.81 12.39 -9.61
C ARG A 21 3.89 11.99 -10.76
N ILE A 22 3.00 12.88 -11.18
CA ILE A 22 2.14 12.67 -12.34
C ILE A 22 2.99 12.54 -13.60
N ALA A 23 3.90 13.49 -13.83
CA ALA A 23 4.81 13.45 -14.98
C ALA A 23 5.67 12.16 -15.00
N TYR A 24 6.15 11.71 -13.84
CA TYR A 24 6.86 10.43 -13.74
C TYR A 24 5.95 9.23 -14.05
N ALA A 25 4.72 9.21 -13.53
CA ALA A 25 3.76 8.13 -13.77
C ALA A 25 3.33 8.00 -15.25
N GLU A 26 3.37 9.10 -16.00
CA GLU A 26 3.09 9.13 -17.44
C GLU A 26 4.32 8.82 -18.31
N SER A 27 5.51 8.72 -17.72
CA SER A 27 6.76 8.51 -18.45
C SER A 27 7.03 7.03 -18.77
N ASP A 28 7.80 6.76 -19.82
CA ASP A 28 8.29 5.41 -20.12
C ASP A 28 9.28 4.88 -19.07
N GLU A 29 9.85 5.78 -18.26
CA GLU A 29 10.81 5.44 -17.20
C GLU A 29 10.17 4.53 -16.14
N ILE A 30 8.91 4.78 -15.76
CA ILE A 30 8.22 3.92 -14.79
C ILE A 30 7.99 2.50 -15.34
N VAL A 31 7.74 2.38 -16.65
CA VAL A 31 7.51 1.09 -17.31
C VAL A 31 8.80 0.28 -17.34
N GLU A 32 9.93 0.91 -17.70
CA GLU A 32 11.24 0.27 -17.65
C GLU A 32 11.63 -0.09 -16.21
N ASN A 33 11.40 0.81 -15.26
CA ASN A 33 11.71 0.57 -13.85
C ASN A 33 10.94 -0.64 -13.31
N TRP A 34 9.63 -0.71 -13.59
CA TRP A 34 8.78 -1.84 -13.25
C TRP A 34 9.28 -3.14 -13.91
N ALA A 35 9.58 -3.08 -15.21
CA ALA A 35 10.10 -4.22 -15.95
C ALA A 35 11.38 -4.77 -15.32
N ARG A 36 12.30 -3.92 -14.87
CA ARG A 36 13.57 -4.32 -14.26
C ARG A 36 13.45 -4.78 -12.82
N GLN A 37 12.71 -4.06 -11.98
CA GLN A 37 12.70 -4.30 -10.53
C GLN A 37 11.66 -5.34 -10.11
N GLU A 38 10.45 -5.25 -10.66
CA GLU A 38 9.31 -6.04 -10.19
C GLU A 38 9.04 -7.26 -11.08
N ASN A 39 9.17 -7.10 -12.40
CA ASN A 39 8.83 -8.15 -13.36
C ASN A 39 10.04 -8.97 -13.86
N TRP A 40 11.23 -8.70 -13.33
CA TRP A 40 12.49 -9.40 -13.64
C TRP A 40 12.77 -9.54 -15.15
N MET A 41 12.33 -8.56 -15.94
CA MET A 41 12.57 -8.52 -17.38
C MET A 41 14.01 -8.08 -17.66
N GLN A 42 14.61 -8.74 -18.64
CA GLN A 42 15.98 -8.46 -19.08
C GLN A 42 16.00 -7.99 -20.53
N LYS A 43 16.92 -7.08 -20.84
CA LYS A 43 17.31 -6.80 -22.23
C LYS A 43 18.43 -7.75 -22.63
N GLU A 44 18.64 -7.87 -23.93
CA GLU A 44 19.71 -8.70 -24.47
C GLU A 44 21.07 -8.24 -23.93
N GLY A 45 21.82 -9.16 -23.32
CA GLY A 45 23.12 -8.89 -22.69
C GLY A 45 23.09 -8.62 -21.17
N ASP A 46 21.90 -8.48 -20.57
CA ASP A 46 21.78 -8.33 -19.12
C ASP A 46 21.75 -9.69 -18.40
N PHE A 47 22.15 -9.69 -17.12
CA PHE A 47 22.06 -10.85 -16.23
C PHE A 47 21.24 -10.50 -14.99
N VAL A 48 20.08 -11.15 -14.84
CA VAL A 48 19.25 -11.01 -13.62
C VAL A 48 19.85 -11.87 -12.51
N ILE A 49 20.25 -11.23 -11.41
CA ILE A 49 20.79 -11.90 -10.22
C ILE A 49 19.66 -12.05 -9.20
N VAL A 50 19.25 -13.28 -8.94
CA VAL A 50 18.32 -13.60 -7.84
C VAL A 50 19.14 -14.02 -6.62
N LEU A 51 19.08 -13.22 -5.56
CA LEU A 51 19.73 -13.56 -4.30
C LEU A 51 18.92 -14.63 -3.58
N ILE A 52 19.47 -15.85 -3.54
CA ILE A 52 18.92 -16.92 -2.70
C ILE A 52 19.56 -16.77 -1.32
N PRO A 53 18.78 -16.53 -0.25
CA PRO A 53 19.33 -16.47 1.09
C PRO A 53 19.96 -17.83 1.45
N ASN A 54 21.16 -17.79 2.01
CA ASN A 54 21.82 -18.99 2.52
C ASN A 54 21.25 -19.29 3.92
N GLY A 55 20.48 -20.38 4.06
CA GLY A 55 19.95 -20.85 5.34
C GLY A 55 18.42 -20.91 5.41
N ASP A 56 17.90 -21.26 6.59
CA ASP A 56 16.45 -21.24 6.84
C ASP A 56 15.94 -19.79 6.87
N LEU A 57 14.90 -19.50 6.10
CA LEU A 57 14.20 -18.22 6.17
C LEU A 57 13.65 -18.03 7.61
N PRO A 58 13.78 -16.84 8.22
CA PRO A 58 13.06 -16.57 9.45
C PRO A 58 11.56 -16.80 9.20
N PRO A 59 10.82 -17.35 10.18
CA PRO A 59 9.39 -17.56 10.03
C PRO A 59 8.74 -16.22 9.66
N GLU A 60 7.88 -16.23 8.65
CA GLU A 60 7.08 -15.06 8.29
C GLU A 60 6.32 -14.57 9.53
N PRO A 61 6.22 -13.25 9.76
CA PRO A 61 5.44 -12.73 10.86
C PRO A 61 3.98 -13.13 10.65
N VAL A 62 3.52 -14.11 11.44
CA VAL A 62 2.10 -14.46 11.49
C VAL A 62 1.37 -13.27 12.09
N THR A 63 0.64 -12.53 11.26
CA THR A 63 -0.31 -11.54 11.74
C THR A 63 -1.45 -12.29 12.43
N GLU A 64 -1.44 -12.30 13.77
CA GLU A 64 -2.61 -12.73 14.53
C GLU A 64 -3.75 -11.76 14.24
N ILE A 65 -4.72 -12.19 13.42
CA ILE A 65 -5.96 -11.46 13.22
C ILE A 65 -6.76 -11.61 14.51
N THR A 66 -6.55 -10.67 15.44
CA THR A 66 -7.44 -10.52 16.60
C THR A 66 -8.75 -9.95 16.07
N VAL A 67 -9.71 -10.81 15.75
CA VAL A 67 -11.09 -10.37 15.54
C VAL A 67 -11.57 -9.86 16.89
N PRO A 68 -11.93 -8.57 17.04
CA PRO A 68 -12.53 -8.11 18.28
C PRO A 68 -13.83 -8.88 18.46
N LEU A 69 -13.89 -9.73 19.49
CA LEU A 69 -15.13 -10.33 19.96
C LEU A 69 -16.05 -9.20 20.37
N GLN A 70 -16.94 -8.79 19.47
CA GLN A 70 -17.95 -7.79 19.76
C GLN A 70 -18.94 -8.44 20.74
N LYS A 71 -18.84 -8.06 22.02
CA LYS A 71 -19.78 -8.52 23.04
C LYS A 71 -21.14 -7.90 22.72
N LEU A 72 -22.06 -8.71 22.22
CA LEU A 72 -23.44 -8.30 21.97
C LEU A 72 -24.18 -8.20 23.30
N GLU A 73 -24.93 -7.12 23.47
CA GLU A 73 -25.91 -7.02 24.54
C GLU A 73 -27.10 -7.93 24.23
N ASN A 74 -27.80 -8.41 25.26
CA ASN A 74 -28.83 -9.45 25.10
C ASN A 74 -29.87 -9.11 24.02
N TRP A 75 -30.30 -7.85 23.93
CA TRP A 75 -31.30 -7.39 22.97
C TRP A 75 -30.82 -7.44 21.51
N GLU A 76 -29.53 -7.27 21.25
CA GLU A 76 -28.93 -7.32 19.92
C GLU A 76 -28.95 -8.75 19.39
N SER A 77 -28.71 -9.73 20.25
CA SER A 77 -28.83 -11.17 19.95
C SER A 77 -30.25 -11.55 19.55
N TRP A 78 -31.28 -11.03 20.26
CA TRP A 78 -32.69 -11.28 19.92
C TRP A 78 -33.07 -10.68 18.56
N ARG A 79 -32.55 -9.49 18.24
CA ARG A 79 -32.79 -8.85 16.94
C ARG A 79 -32.16 -9.63 15.78
N LEU A 80 -30.92 -10.11 15.96
CA LEU A 80 -30.26 -10.96 14.98
C LEU A 80 -31.03 -12.27 14.76
N TRP A 81 -31.52 -12.90 15.84
CA TRP A 81 -32.33 -14.12 15.74
C TRP A 81 -33.62 -13.93 14.95
N LEU A 82 -34.32 -12.80 15.14
CA LEU A 82 -35.54 -12.49 14.38
C LEU A 82 -35.27 -12.19 12.90
N THR A 83 -34.09 -11.62 12.58
CA THR A 83 -33.74 -11.24 11.20
C THR A 83 -33.16 -12.39 10.38
N PHE A 84 -32.68 -13.47 11.02
CA PHE A 84 -32.16 -14.65 10.33
C PHE A 84 -33.24 -15.70 9.98
N GLN A 85 -34.53 -15.41 10.20
CA GLN A 85 -35.65 -16.33 9.92
C GLN A 85 -36.35 -16.10 8.56
N GLU A 86 -35.79 -15.26 7.69
CA GLU A 86 -36.15 -15.17 6.25
C GLU A 86 -35.18 -15.97 5.39
#